data_AF-A0A7S2K2N9-F1
#
_entry.id   AF-A0A7S2K2N9-F1
#
_cell.length_a   1.000
_cell.length_b   1.000
_cell.length_c   1.000
_cell.angle_alpha   90.00
_cell.angle_beta   90.00
_cell.angle_gamma   90.00
#
_symmetry.space_group_name_H-M   'P 1'
#
loop_
_entity.id
_entity.type
_entity.pdbx_description
1 polymer ?
#
loop_
_entity_poly.entity_id
_entity_poly.type
_entity_poly.pdbx_seq_one_letter_code
_entity_poly.pdbx_strand_id
1 'polypeptide(L)'
;PLHQSTLVIFGRLGLFEYILSQGTAGASAQDIATQAKWSIRATSAMLISLETSDVLCLSNTGTAEERRYKLTPNAEQLLNPSIPGNIISFLELFWNCTPQQLLE
;
A
#
# COMPACT_ATOMS: atom_id res chain seq x y z
N PRO A 1 2.47 14.47 7.82
CA PRO A 1 3.76 13.79 8.15
C PRO A 1 3.67 12.26 8.33
N LEU A 2 2.56 11.71 8.85
CA LEU A 2 2.40 10.25 9.08
C LEU A 2 2.24 9.40 7.80
N HIS A 3 1.78 9.98 6.70
CA HIS A 3 1.44 9.24 5.47
C HIS A 3 2.65 8.62 4.76
N GLN A 4 3.83 9.23 4.88
CA GLN A 4 5.05 8.76 4.23
C GLN A 4 5.55 7.43 4.81
N SER A 5 5.47 7.27 6.14
CA SER A 5 5.88 6.02 6.80
C SER A 5 4.95 4.85 6.44
N THR A 6 3.65 5.11 6.27
CA THR A 6 2.69 4.06 5.89
C THR A 6 2.94 3.54 4.47
N LEU A 7 3.20 4.43 3.50
CA LEU A 7 3.57 4.05 2.13
C LEU A 7 4.81 3.14 2.10
N VAL A 8 5.86 3.53 2.84
CA VAL A 8 7.11 2.77 2.95
C VAL A 8 6.86 1.38 3.53
N ILE A 9 6.11 1.28 4.62
CA ILE A 9 5.85 0.00 5.29
C ILE A 9 5.00 -0.91 4.39
N PHE A 10 3.96 -0.38 3.75
CA PHE A 10 3.12 -1.16 2.83
C PHE A 10 3.90 -1.66 1.61
N GLY A 11 4.79 -0.83 1.05
CA GLY A 11 5.68 -1.23 -0.03
C GLY A 11 6.60 -2.38 0.41
N ARG A 12 7.29 -2.23 1.54
CA ARG A 12 8.21 -3.25 2.07
C ARG A 12 7.57 -4.59 2.40
N LEU A 13 6.31 -4.57 2.82
CA LEU A 13 5.57 -5.79 3.15
C LEU A 13 4.83 -6.40 1.95
N GLY A 14 5.00 -5.84 0.74
CA GLY A 14 4.29 -6.30 -0.46
C GLY A 14 2.77 -6.15 -0.35
N LEU A 15 2.28 -5.23 0.50
CA LEU A 15 0.84 -5.10 0.74
C LEU A 15 0.12 -4.43 -0.43
N PHE A 16 0.80 -3.55 -1.18
CA PHE A 16 0.23 -2.99 -2.41
C PHE A 16 0.04 -4.05 -3.49
N GLU A 17 1.03 -4.92 -3.70
CA GLU A 17 0.94 -6.08 -4.59
C GLU A 17 -0.20 -7.01 -4.17
N TYR A 18 -0.28 -7.30 -2.88
CA TYR A 18 -1.35 -8.11 -2.33
C TYR A 18 -2.73 -7.52 -2.63
N ILE A 19 -2.94 -6.22 -2.37
CA ILE A 19 -4.21 -5.54 -2.67
C ILE A 19 -4.51 -5.57 -4.17
N LEU A 20 -3.52 -5.32 -5.02
CA LEU A 20 -3.67 -5.37 -6.48
C LEU A 20 -4.06 -6.76 -6.97
N SER A 21 -3.50 -7.83 -6.38
CA SER A 21 -3.84 -9.22 -6.72
C SER A 21 -5.31 -9.58 -6.45
N GLN A 22 -6.02 -8.81 -5.62
CA GLN A 22 -7.45 -8.99 -5.36
C GLN A 22 -8.35 -8.37 -6.45
N GLY A 23 -7.75 -7.65 -7.41
CA GLY A 23 -8.46 -7.03 -8.52
C GLY A 23 -9.54 -6.05 -8.05
N THR A 24 -10.68 -6.02 -8.77
CA THR A 24 -11.77 -5.08 -8.50
C THR A 24 -12.49 -5.32 -7.18
N ALA A 25 -12.39 -6.53 -6.60
CA ALA A 25 -12.99 -6.85 -5.31
C ALA A 25 -12.28 -6.12 -4.17
N GLY A 26 -10.96 -5.91 -4.28
CA GLY A 26 -10.15 -5.34 -3.22
C GLY A 26 -9.97 -6.27 -2.01
N ALA A 27 -9.16 -5.83 -1.06
CA ALA A 27 -8.81 -6.60 0.14
C ALA A 27 -9.52 -6.03 1.39
N SER A 28 -9.96 -6.90 2.29
CA SER A 28 -10.50 -6.44 3.58
C SER A 28 -9.39 -6.09 4.56
N ALA A 29 -9.72 -5.32 5.61
CA ALA A 29 -8.76 -5.03 6.68
C ALA A 29 -8.26 -6.30 7.40
N GLN A 30 -9.11 -7.33 7.51
CA GLN A 30 -8.76 -8.63 8.09
C GLN A 30 -7.74 -9.38 7.24
N ASP A 31 -7.95 -9.39 5.92
CA ASP A 31 -7.07 -10.06 4.97
C ASP A 31 -5.68 -9.42 5.00
N ILE A 32 -5.63 -8.08 4.94
CA ILE A 32 -4.39 -7.31 5.00
C ILE A 32 -3.69 -7.49 6.35
N ALA A 33 -4.43 -7.52 7.47
CA ALA A 33 -3.85 -7.74 8.79
C ALA A 33 -3.22 -9.13 8.92
N THR A 34 -3.86 -10.15 8.36
CA THR A 34 -3.34 -11.52 8.30
C THR A 34 -2.05 -11.57 7.49
N GLN A 35 -2.05 -10.98 6.29
CA GLN A 35 -0.88 -10.91 5.42
C GLN A 35 0.30 -10.18 6.08
N ALA A 36 0.03 -9.06 6.74
CA ALA A 36 1.03 -8.25 7.43
C ALA A 36 1.46 -8.81 8.79
N LYS A 37 0.77 -9.84 9.32
CA LYS A 37 0.91 -10.35 10.69
C LYS A 37 0.74 -9.27 11.75
N TRP A 38 -0.25 -8.40 11.55
CA TRP A 38 -0.56 -7.28 12.44
C TRP A 38 -1.91 -7.45 13.13
N SER A 39 -2.12 -6.66 14.18
CA SER A 39 -3.48 -6.50 14.72
C SER A 39 -4.38 -5.79 13.71
N ILE A 40 -5.64 -6.19 13.63
CA ILE A 40 -6.67 -5.56 12.80
C ILE A 40 -6.75 -4.05 13.09
N ARG A 41 -6.60 -3.66 14.36
CA ARG A 41 -6.62 -2.26 14.78
C ARG A 41 -5.48 -1.45 14.16
N ALA A 42 -4.25 -1.97 14.20
CA ALA A 42 -3.10 -1.32 13.58
C ALA A 42 -3.27 -1.20 12.06
N THR A 43 -3.72 -2.29 11.42
CA THR A 43 -4.01 -2.32 9.98
C THR A 43 -5.07 -1.29 9.60
N SER A 44 -6.17 -1.22 10.36
CA SER A 44 -7.27 -0.28 10.10
C SER A 44 -6.80 1.18 10.19
N ALA A 45 -5.95 1.52 11.17
CA ALA A 45 -5.37 2.86 11.28
C ALA A 45 -4.49 3.21 10.05
N MET A 46 -3.71 2.24 9.56
CA MET A 46 -2.90 2.43 8.35
C MET A 46 -3.76 2.60 7.09
N LEU A 47 -4.84 1.82 6.96
CA LEU A 47 -5.76 1.92 5.83
C LEU A 47 -6.47 3.28 5.79
N ILE A 48 -6.92 3.80 6.94
CA ILE A 48 -7.47 5.15 7.05
C ILE A 48 -6.44 6.21 6.62
N SER A 49 -5.18 6.05 7.05
CA SER A 49 -4.09 6.95 6.64
C SER A 49 -3.87 6.96 5.12
N LEU A 50 -3.96 5.80 4.47
CA LEU A 50 -3.80 5.67 3.01
C LEU A 50 -5.03 6.15 2.23
N GLU A 51 -6.23 5.90 2.76
CA GLU A 51 -7.49 6.40 2.19
C GLU A 51 -7.53 7.94 2.24
N THR A 52 -7.19 8.53 3.37
CA THR A 52 -7.10 10.00 3.53
C THR A 52 -6.00 10.64 2.69
N SER A 53 -5.04 9.86 2.21
CA SER A 53 -3.98 10.31 1.28
C SER A 53 -4.31 10.06 -0.19
N ASP A 54 -5.54 9.62 -0.50
CA ASP A 54 -5.98 9.25 -1.86
C ASP A 54 -5.13 8.14 -2.51
N VAL A 55 -4.53 7.28 -1.69
CA VAL A 55 -3.76 6.11 -2.14
C VAL A 55 -4.69 4.91 -2.29
N LEU A 56 -5.60 4.72 -1.34
CA LEU A 56 -6.61 3.68 -1.37
C LEU A 56 -8.00 4.30 -1.49
N CYS A 57 -8.92 3.56 -2.10
CA CYS A 57 -10.34 3.85 -2.05
C CYS A 57 -11.13 2.59 -1.74
N LEU A 58 -12.37 2.77 -1.29
CA LEU A 58 -13.28 1.66 -1.04
C LEU A 58 -13.73 1.05 -2.38
N SER A 59 -13.72 -0.27 -2.48
CA SER A 59 -14.29 -0.99 -3.62
C SER A 59 -15.81 -1.16 -3.49
N ASN A 60 -16.34 -1.02 -2.27
CA ASN A 60 -17.77 -1.11 -1.96
C ASN A 60 -18.21 -0.06 -0.93
N THR A 61 -19.50 0.29 -0.94
CA THR A 61 -20.12 1.21 0.04
C THR A 61 -20.82 0.47 1.18
N GLY A 62 -20.37 -0.75 1.49
CA GLY A 62 -20.99 -1.64 2.47
C GLY A 62 -20.83 -1.18 3.92
N THR A 63 -21.24 -2.04 4.85
CA THR A 63 -21.03 -1.80 6.28
C THR A 63 -19.53 -1.73 6.62
N ALA A 64 -19.18 -1.19 7.79
CA ALA A 64 -17.77 -1.03 8.19
C ALA A 64 -16.98 -2.35 8.17
N GLU A 65 -17.63 -3.48 8.45
CA GLU A 65 -17.05 -4.82 8.45
C GLU A 65 -16.87 -5.39 7.04
N GLU A 66 -17.65 -4.90 6.07
CA GLU A 66 -17.59 -5.33 4.68
C GLU A 66 -16.66 -4.46 3.83
N ARG A 67 -16.08 -3.39 4.40
CA ARG A 67 -15.21 -2.48 3.66
C ARG A 67 -14.02 -3.21 3.06
N ARG A 68 -13.91 -3.12 1.73
CA ARG A 68 -12.77 -3.62 0.98
C ARG A 68 -12.06 -2.45 0.32
N TYR A 69 -10.73 -2.52 0.30
CA TYR A 69 -9.85 -1.45 -0.16
C TYR A 69 -9.15 -1.88 -1.45
N LYS A 70 -9.04 -0.94 -2.38
CA LYS A 70 -8.26 -1.06 -3.62
C LYS A 70 -7.41 0.20 -3.80
N LEU A 71 -6.38 0.13 -4.65
CA LEU A 71 -5.62 1.33 -5.00
C LEU A 71 -6.48 2.28 -5.83
N THR A 72 -6.27 3.58 -5.66
CA THR A 72 -6.79 4.57 -6.62
C THR A 72 -6.06 4.42 -7.96
N PRO A 73 -6.63 4.87 -9.08
CA PRO A 73 -5.97 4.76 -10.39
C PRO A 73 -4.59 5.42 -10.42
N ASN A 74 -4.42 6.55 -9.74
CA ASN A 74 -3.14 7.25 -9.64
C ASN A 74 -2.14 6.46 -8.78
N ALA A 75 -2.59 5.92 -7.65
CA ALA A 75 -1.75 5.09 -6.80
C ALA A 75 -1.33 3.79 -7.50
N GLU A 76 -2.22 3.17 -8.27
CA GLU A 76 -1.89 1.97 -9.05
C GLU A 76 -0.78 2.25 -10.06
N GLN A 77 -0.81 3.37 -10.78
CA GLN A 77 0.27 3.74 -11.72
C GLN A 77 1.63 3.88 -11.03
N LEU A 78 1.65 4.39 -9.80
CA LEU A 78 2.88 4.71 -9.09
C LEU A 78 3.39 3.58 -8.19
N LEU A 79 2.50 2.72 -7.69
CA LEU A 79 2.81 1.69 -6.68
C LEU A 79 2.72 0.27 -7.23
N ASN A 80 2.20 0.06 -8.43
CA ASN A 80 2.19 -1.27 -9.05
C ASN A 80 3.60 -1.64 -9.53
N PRO A 81 4.22 -2.69 -8.98
CA PRO A 81 5.58 -3.06 -9.35
C PRO A 81 5.69 -3.65 -10.76
N SER A 82 4.57 -4.05 -11.36
CA SER A 82 4.53 -4.45 -12.78
C SER A 82 4.67 -3.26 -13.74
N ILE A 83 4.52 -2.03 -13.24
CA ILE A 83 4.66 -0.80 -14.04
C ILE A 83 6.11 -0.29 -13.93
N PRO A 84 6.81 -0.11 -15.07
CA PRO A 84 8.16 0.46 -15.08
C PRO A 84 8.17 1.87 -14.48
N GLY A 85 9.15 2.14 -13.62
CA GLY A 85 9.28 3.44 -12.96
C GLY A 85 8.39 3.63 -11.73
N ASN A 86 7.79 2.55 -11.21
CA ASN A 86 7.07 2.60 -9.94
C ASN A 86 7.99 3.08 -8.80
N ILE A 87 7.38 3.76 -7.83
CA ILE A 87 8.11 4.39 -6.72
C ILE A 87 8.68 3.34 -5.75
N ILE A 88 8.14 2.12 -5.70
CA ILE A 88 8.64 1.06 -4.81
C ILE A 88 10.05 0.66 -5.23
N SER A 89 10.27 0.39 -6.52
CA SER A 89 11.59 0.09 -7.07
C SER A 89 12.58 1.25 -6.86
N PHE A 90 12.13 2.49 -6.98
CA PHE A 90 12.96 3.65 -6.65
C PHE A 90 13.35 3.65 -5.17
N LEU A 91 12.39 3.46 -4.26
CA LEU A 91 12.66 3.48 -2.83
C LEU A 91 13.57 2.31 -2.40
N GLU A 92 13.44 1.13 -3.00
CA GLU A 92 14.33 -0.03 -2.80
C GLU A 92 15.81 0.30 -3.09
N LEU A 93 16.08 1.10 -4.12
CA LEU A 93 17.44 1.57 -4.41
C LEU A 93 18.01 2.38 -3.24
N PHE A 94 17.25 3.29 -2.64
CA PHE A 94 17.71 4.06 -1.47
C PHE A 94 17.85 3.24 -0.19
N TRP A 95 17.23 2.06 -0.12
CA TRP A 95 17.39 1.18 1.03
C TRP A 95 18.61 0.30 0.94
N ASN A 96 18.95 -0.14 -0.26
CA ASN A 96 20.10 -1.02 -0.49
C ASN A 96 21.38 -0.25 -0.82
N CYS A 97 21.25 1.02 -1.19
CA CYS A 97 22.36 1.90 -1.53
C CYS A 97 22.32 3.16 -0.66
N THR A 98 23.48 3.54 -0.14
CA THR A 98 23.70 4.88 0.42
C THR A 98 23.56 5.94 -0.69
N PRO A 99 23.21 7.19 -0.36
CA PRO A 99 23.15 8.27 -1.36
C PRO A 99 24.45 8.44 -2.16
N GLN A 100 25.60 8.14 -1.56
CA GLN A 100 26.90 8.18 -2.25
C GLN A 100 27.00 7.11 -3.34
N GLN A 101 26.48 5.90 -3.09
CA GLN A 101 26.46 4.79 -4.06
C GLN A 101 25.49 4.99 -5.22
N LEU A 102 24.57 5.95 -5.14
CA LEU A 102 23.64 6.29 -6.23
C LEU A 102 24.18 7.39 -7.16
N LEU A 103 25.30 8.02 -6.78
CA LEU A 103 25.92 9.13 -7.51
C LEU A 103 27.18 8.72 -8.29
N GLU A 104 27.61 7.46 -8.14
CA GLU A 104 28.74 6.82 -8.84
C GLU A 104 28.23 5.91 -9.96
#